data_AF-A0A8H8N623-F1
#
_entry.id   AF-A0A8H8N623-F1
#
_cell.length_a   1.000
_cell.length_b   1.000
_cell.length_c   1.000
_cell.angle_alpha   90.00
_cell.angle_beta   90.00
_cell.angle_gamma   90.00
#
_symmetry.space_group_name_H-M   'P 1'
#
loop_
_entity.id
_entity.type
_entity.pdbx_description
1 polymer ?
#
loop_
_entity_poly.entity_id
_entity_poly.type
_entity_poly.pdbx_seq_one_letter_code
_entity_poly.pdbx_strand_id
1 'polypeptide(L)'
;MTCSVLYNVCIAYTGDFAICDECPYCLEPRTFGGRSNIPLIRLINMYRDPKTAHALGYRARYHSAPGNFADIFDGAHYKQLLDRQVVVGRDRLDHQYFSFDTDIALGISTDGFGPFKSRKQSCWLLLVFNYNLHPSIRHRLENMLCSPFIDELQELGQGSLLMTGSGHNGKYPCRACNIVGIRTTRSKDPSKLSSTHYTPLARPFAGDNEGPAAYDPLDLPLRTHVEIITDAATRTGINGISSLAAVSSLDFPTSFPHDFMHVMFQNVIPTLIDLWTHTKKKKTFGSGRETYIIDEKDWEEIGRACYHR
;
A
#
# COMPACT_ATOMS: atom_id res chain seq x y z
N MET A 1 24.08 -12.38 -0.69
CA MET A 1 24.56 -11.55 0.44
C MET A 1 23.37 -11.47 1.36
N THR A 2 23.28 -12.40 2.30
CA THR A 2 22.09 -12.61 3.12
C THR A 2 21.98 -11.50 4.15
N CYS A 3 21.05 -10.56 3.92
CA CYS A 3 20.75 -9.52 4.89
C CYS A 3 19.70 -10.06 5.87
N SER A 4 20.15 -10.40 7.08
CA SER A 4 19.29 -10.89 8.16
C SER A 4 19.10 -9.76 9.16
N VAL A 5 17.86 -9.36 9.41
CA VAL A 5 17.51 -8.34 10.42
C VAL A 5 16.47 -9.00 11.33
N LEU A 6 16.74 -9.10 12.63
CA LEU A 6 15.89 -9.77 13.63
C LEU A 6 15.69 -8.94 14.90
N TYR A 7 14.63 -9.24 15.65
CA TYR A 7 14.27 -8.64 16.94
C TYR A 7 15.54 -8.44 17.78
N ASN A 8 15.84 -7.18 18.19
CA ASN A 8 17.09 -6.74 18.85
C ASN A 8 18.32 -6.50 17.96
N VAL A 9 18.16 -5.98 16.74
CA VAL A 9 19.33 -5.55 15.96
C VAL A 9 19.96 -4.28 16.55
N CYS A 10 21.00 -4.44 17.38
CA CYS A 10 21.93 -3.36 17.70
C CYS A 10 22.77 -2.94 16.47
N ILE A 11 23.02 -3.85 15.52
CA ILE A 11 23.84 -3.60 14.32
C ILE A 11 23.42 -4.39 13.07
N ALA A 12 23.52 -3.77 11.90
CA ALA A 12 23.43 -4.52 10.64
C ALA A 12 24.73 -5.31 10.39
N TYR A 13 24.62 -6.62 10.08
CA TYR A 13 25.76 -7.50 9.75
C TYR A 13 26.25 -7.26 8.31
N THR A 14 26.78 -6.07 8.07
CA THR A 14 27.32 -5.62 6.78
C THR A 14 28.74 -5.09 6.95
N GLY A 15 29.55 -5.12 5.88
CA GLY A 15 30.95 -4.65 5.94
C GLY A 15 31.76 -5.42 6.98
N ASP A 16 32.38 -4.70 7.92
CA ASP A 16 33.22 -5.27 8.98
C ASP A 16 32.45 -6.22 9.92
N PHE A 17 31.13 -6.04 10.04
CA PHE A 17 30.28 -6.91 10.85
C PHE A 17 29.79 -8.16 10.10
N ALA A 18 30.15 -8.34 8.83
CA ALA A 18 29.68 -9.49 8.03
C ALA A 18 30.22 -10.84 8.54
N ILE A 19 31.37 -10.82 9.21
CA ILE A 19 32.06 -12.00 9.77
C ILE A 19 31.60 -12.35 11.18
N CYS A 20 30.77 -11.53 11.80
CA CYS A 20 30.33 -11.75 13.17
C CYS A 20 29.21 -12.79 13.20
N ASP A 21 29.38 -13.82 14.02
CA ASP A 21 28.36 -14.83 14.32
C ASP A 21 27.52 -14.48 15.56
N GLU A 22 27.89 -13.42 16.28
CA GLU A 22 27.21 -12.89 17.46
C GLU A 22 27.23 -11.36 17.45
N CYS A 23 26.26 -10.70 18.11
CA CYS A 23 26.23 -9.24 18.20
C CYS A 23 27.26 -8.72 19.21
N PRO A 24 28.17 -7.80 18.87
CA PRO A 24 29.18 -7.28 19.79
C PRO A 24 28.60 -6.43 20.94
N TYR A 25 27.32 -6.07 20.89
CA TYR A 25 26.65 -5.25 21.92
C TYR A 25 25.79 -6.06 22.88
N CYS A 26 24.92 -6.93 22.35
CA CYS A 26 24.00 -7.73 23.16
C CYS A 26 24.41 -9.20 23.30
N LEU A 27 25.46 -9.64 22.59
CA LEU A 27 25.98 -11.02 22.60
C LEU A 27 24.99 -12.09 22.15
N GLU A 28 23.86 -11.71 21.56
CA GLU A 28 22.91 -12.67 20.98
C GLU A 28 23.47 -13.25 19.66
N PRO A 29 23.22 -14.55 19.37
CA PRO A 29 23.70 -15.20 18.15
C PRO A 29 23.03 -14.63 16.90
N ARG A 30 23.80 -14.54 15.82
CA ARG A 30 23.33 -14.11 14.50
C ARG A 30 22.24 -15.07 14.03
N THR A 31 21.06 -14.53 13.84
CA THR A 31 19.92 -15.27 13.31
C THR A 31 19.74 -14.98 11.83
N PHE A 32 19.42 -16.00 11.04
CA PHE A 32 19.20 -15.87 9.60
C PHE A 32 17.69 -15.80 9.31
N GLY A 33 17.25 -14.76 8.62
CA GLY A 33 15.85 -14.51 8.26
C GLY A 33 15.54 -13.01 8.16
N GLY A 34 14.72 -12.62 7.19
CA GLY A 34 14.21 -11.26 7.10
C GLY A 34 13.09 -11.05 8.12
N ARG A 35 13.33 -10.28 9.18
CA ARG A 35 12.27 -9.75 10.04
C ARG A 35 12.32 -8.23 10.00
N SER A 36 11.15 -7.62 9.83
CA SER A 36 11.04 -6.19 10.04
C SER A 36 11.06 -5.92 11.53
N ASN A 37 12.07 -5.19 12.01
CA ASN A 37 12.02 -4.61 13.34
C ASN A 37 11.27 -3.30 13.24
N ILE A 38 10.02 -3.25 13.72
CA ILE A 38 9.47 -1.96 14.13
C ILE A 38 10.46 -1.39 15.17
N PRO A 39 10.87 -0.11 15.09
CA PRO A 39 11.87 0.47 16.00
C PRO A 39 11.36 0.58 17.45
N LEU A 40 11.16 -0.55 18.13
CA LEU A 40 10.57 -0.65 19.47
C LEU A 40 11.34 0.20 20.48
N ILE A 41 12.68 0.24 20.39
CA ILE A 41 13.50 1.08 21.27
C ILE A 41 13.15 2.57 21.13
N ARG A 42 12.93 3.04 19.89
CA ARG A 42 12.54 4.43 19.66
C ARG A 42 11.14 4.69 20.19
N LEU A 43 10.21 3.75 19.98
CA LEU A 43 8.87 3.83 20.56
C LEU A 43 8.94 3.93 22.10
N ILE A 44 9.69 3.04 22.75
CA ILE A 44 9.91 3.04 24.21
C ILE A 44 10.45 4.39 24.66
N ASN A 45 11.46 4.93 23.97
CA ASN A 45 12.05 6.22 24.33
C ASN A 45 11.06 7.38 24.18
N MET A 46 10.19 7.35 23.18
CA MET A 46 9.12 8.36 23.02
C MET A 46 8.13 8.34 24.19
N TYR A 47 7.82 7.16 24.76
CA TYR A 47 6.94 7.04 25.93
C TYR A 47 7.66 7.29 27.26
N ARG A 48 9.00 7.21 27.30
CA ARG A 48 9.80 7.55 28.47
C ARG A 48 10.01 9.05 28.64
N ASP A 49 10.02 9.81 27.55
CA ASP A 49 10.09 11.28 27.61
C ASP A 49 8.72 11.87 27.98
N PRO A 50 8.57 12.58 29.11
CA PRO A 50 7.26 13.07 29.57
C PRO A 50 6.56 13.98 28.58
N LYS A 51 7.32 14.83 27.86
CA LYS A 51 6.76 15.77 26.88
C LYS A 51 6.18 15.02 25.68
N THR A 52 6.94 14.06 25.15
CA THR A 52 6.52 13.24 24.02
C THR A 52 5.38 12.29 24.41
N ALA A 53 5.44 11.68 25.59
CA ALA A 53 4.37 10.85 26.14
C ALA A 53 3.05 11.62 26.29
N HIS A 54 3.11 12.88 26.76
CA HIS A 54 1.93 13.74 26.80
C HIS A 54 1.34 13.96 25.41
N ALA A 55 2.18 14.26 24.41
CA ALA A 55 1.73 14.44 23.01
C ALA A 55 1.12 13.15 22.42
N LEU A 56 1.67 11.99 22.78
CA LEU A 56 1.18 10.66 22.40
C LEU A 56 -0.19 10.30 23.02
N GLY A 57 -0.69 11.06 23.97
CA GLY A 57 -2.06 10.90 24.45
C GLY A 57 -3.13 11.43 23.48
N TYR A 58 -2.76 11.93 22.29
CA TYR A 58 -3.73 12.55 21.37
C TYR A 58 -4.85 11.58 20.97
N ARG A 59 -4.54 10.32 20.65
CA ARG A 59 -5.56 9.30 20.29
C ARG A 59 -6.62 9.18 21.37
N ALA A 60 -6.21 9.00 22.63
CA ALA A 60 -7.13 8.81 23.75
C ALA A 60 -8.00 10.04 24.02
N ARG A 61 -7.48 11.24 23.76
CA ARG A 61 -8.19 12.51 23.94
C ARG A 61 -8.98 12.96 22.71
N TYR A 62 -8.88 12.23 21.60
CA TYR A 62 -9.56 12.60 20.36
C TYR A 62 -11.04 12.28 20.46
N HIS A 63 -11.89 13.22 20.05
CA HIS A 63 -13.33 13.07 20.04
C HIS A 63 -13.85 13.25 18.61
N SER A 64 -14.44 12.18 18.07
CA SER A 64 -15.08 12.19 16.76
C SER A 64 -16.36 13.01 16.82
N ALA A 65 -16.58 13.88 15.83
CA ALA A 65 -17.84 14.61 15.66
C ALA A 65 -18.65 13.98 14.51
N PRO A 66 -19.96 13.70 14.69
CA PRO A 66 -20.79 13.13 13.63
C PRO A 66 -20.74 13.97 12.35
N GLY A 67 -20.51 13.31 11.21
CA GLY A 67 -20.44 13.97 9.90
C GLY A 67 -19.13 14.72 9.62
N ASN A 68 -18.18 14.75 10.56
CA ASN A 68 -16.86 15.31 10.36
C ASN A 68 -15.82 14.18 10.18
N PHE A 69 -15.00 14.29 9.14
CA PHE A 69 -13.84 13.43 8.91
C PHE A 69 -12.58 14.28 9.04
N ALA A 70 -12.14 14.47 10.28
CA ALA A 70 -10.98 15.30 10.62
C ALA A 70 -9.73 14.45 10.89
N ASP A 71 -9.87 13.18 11.28
CA ASP A 71 -8.75 12.26 11.45
C ASP A 71 -9.13 10.81 11.05
N ILE A 72 -8.15 9.93 10.95
CA ILE A 72 -8.33 8.50 10.69
C ILE A 72 -9.25 7.83 11.71
N PHE A 73 -9.32 8.37 12.93
CA PHE A 73 -10.14 7.87 14.02
C PHE A 73 -11.65 8.06 13.76
N ASP A 74 -12.01 8.92 12.80
CA ASP A 74 -13.39 9.05 12.31
C ASP A 74 -13.78 7.92 11.36
N GLY A 75 -12.79 7.21 10.81
CA GLY A 75 -12.98 6.15 9.82
C GLY A 75 -13.74 4.95 10.37
N ALA A 76 -14.59 4.37 9.53
CA ALA A 76 -15.41 3.21 9.88
C ALA A 76 -14.56 2.02 10.39
N HIS A 77 -13.41 1.78 9.78
CA HIS A 77 -12.50 0.70 10.18
C HIS A 77 -11.99 0.87 11.61
N TYR A 78 -11.51 2.07 11.99
CA TYR A 78 -11.06 2.33 13.36
C TYR A 78 -12.19 2.15 14.36
N LYS A 79 -13.37 2.67 14.07
CA LYS A 79 -14.56 2.54 14.94
C LYS A 79 -14.97 1.08 15.13
N GLN A 80 -14.94 0.27 14.06
CA GLN A 80 -15.18 -1.18 14.15
C GLN A 80 -14.14 -1.92 15.01
N LEU A 81 -12.88 -1.47 14.99
CA LEU A 81 -11.84 -2.08 15.83
C LEU A 81 -12.10 -1.86 17.32
N LEU A 82 -12.63 -0.70 17.73
CA LEU A 82 -12.92 -0.40 19.14
C LEU A 82 -13.84 -1.43 19.79
N ASP A 83 -14.77 -2.02 19.02
CA ASP A 83 -15.70 -3.03 19.51
C ASP A 83 -15.18 -4.46 19.38
N ARG A 84 -14.03 -4.66 18.73
CA ARG A 84 -13.51 -5.99 18.37
C ARG A 84 -12.48 -6.48 19.39
N GLN A 85 -12.58 -7.75 19.79
CA GLN A 85 -11.56 -8.41 20.60
C GLN A 85 -10.24 -8.55 19.83
N VAL A 86 -9.13 -8.35 20.55
CA VAL A 86 -7.79 -8.52 19.99
C VAL A 86 -7.52 -10.01 19.74
N VAL A 87 -7.06 -10.33 18.53
CA VAL A 87 -6.68 -11.71 18.16
C VAL A 87 -5.23 -11.72 17.70
N VAL A 88 -4.39 -12.56 18.31
CA VAL A 88 -2.99 -12.72 17.91
C VAL A 88 -2.76 -14.18 17.53
N GLY A 89 -2.57 -14.44 16.23
CA GLY A 89 -2.51 -15.81 15.72
C GLY A 89 -3.80 -16.57 15.99
N ARG A 90 -3.77 -17.54 16.91
CA ARG A 90 -4.95 -18.35 17.30
C ARG A 90 -5.58 -17.89 18.62
N ASP A 91 -4.90 -17.00 19.34
CA ASP A 91 -5.29 -16.62 20.69
C ASP A 91 -6.18 -15.38 20.66
N ARG A 92 -7.28 -15.43 21.42
CA ARG A 92 -8.15 -14.29 21.67
C ARG A 92 -7.78 -13.70 23.03
N LEU A 93 -7.48 -12.41 23.05
CA LEU A 93 -7.18 -11.70 24.28
C LEU A 93 -8.49 -11.24 24.94
N ASP A 94 -8.41 -10.97 26.24
CA ASP A 94 -9.52 -10.59 27.12
C ASP A 94 -9.95 -9.11 26.99
N HIS A 95 -9.33 -8.37 26.07
CA HIS A 95 -9.59 -6.96 25.82
C HIS A 95 -9.86 -6.66 24.34
N GLN A 96 -10.48 -5.52 24.09
CA GLN A 96 -10.75 -4.98 22.75
C GLN A 96 -9.59 -4.13 22.25
N TYR A 97 -9.55 -3.84 20.95
CA TYR A 97 -8.54 -2.91 20.45
C TYR A 97 -8.74 -1.53 21.07
N PHE A 98 -7.62 -0.93 21.47
CA PHE A 98 -7.58 0.45 21.95
C PHE A 98 -8.38 0.71 23.24
N SER A 99 -8.58 -0.32 24.06
CA SER A 99 -9.29 -0.26 25.35
C SER A 99 -8.59 0.60 26.40
N PHE A 100 -7.27 0.80 26.28
CA PHE A 100 -6.50 1.64 27.20
C PHE A 100 -5.99 2.90 26.50
N ASP A 101 -5.96 4.03 27.22
CA ASP A 101 -5.43 5.30 26.70
C ASP A 101 -3.98 5.19 26.20
N THR A 102 -3.22 4.24 26.74
CA THR A 102 -1.83 3.95 26.36
C THR A 102 -1.69 3.11 25.10
N ASP A 103 -2.78 2.57 24.56
CA ASP A 103 -2.73 1.74 23.35
C ASP A 103 -2.29 2.56 22.14
N ILE A 104 -1.47 1.92 21.29
CA ILE A 104 -0.71 2.57 20.24
C ILE A 104 -1.29 2.20 18.88
N ALA A 105 -1.77 3.21 18.15
CA ALA A 105 -2.17 3.11 16.76
C ALA A 105 -0.97 3.47 15.86
N LEU A 106 -0.53 2.50 15.07
CA LEU A 106 0.56 2.67 14.10
C LEU A 106 0.04 2.56 12.67
N GLY A 107 0.37 3.53 11.85
CA GLY A 107 0.21 3.47 10.39
C GLY A 107 1.48 2.97 9.73
N ILE A 108 1.35 2.17 8.68
CA ILE A 108 2.49 1.68 7.91
C ILE A 108 2.32 2.14 6.47
N SER A 109 3.34 2.81 5.94
CA SER A 109 3.50 3.11 4.52
C SER A 109 4.73 2.40 4.02
N THR A 110 4.62 1.85 2.82
CA THR A 110 5.73 1.12 2.21
C THR A 110 5.70 1.27 0.71
N ASP A 111 6.89 1.39 0.15
CA ASP A 111 7.12 1.36 -1.29
C ASP A 111 8.30 0.45 -1.58
N GLY A 112 8.16 -0.32 -2.66
CA GLY A 112 9.14 -1.29 -3.10
C GLY A 112 10.04 -0.67 -4.17
N PHE A 113 11.34 -0.67 -3.93
CA PHE A 113 12.31 -0.24 -4.94
C PHE A 113 13.27 -1.37 -5.30
N GLY A 114 13.75 -1.39 -6.55
CA GLY A 114 14.80 -2.30 -6.98
C GLY A 114 16.16 -1.69 -6.68
N PRO A 115 16.88 -2.10 -5.62
CA PRO A 115 18.19 -1.53 -5.29
C PRO A 115 19.25 -1.83 -6.36
N PHE A 116 19.03 -2.86 -7.18
CA PHE A 116 19.96 -3.30 -8.21
C PHE A 116 19.31 -3.26 -9.60
N LYS A 117 20.13 -3.11 -10.65
CA LYS A 117 19.67 -3.13 -12.05
C LYS A 117 19.01 -4.46 -12.44
N SER A 118 19.31 -5.55 -11.72
CA SER A 118 18.62 -6.82 -11.90
C SER A 118 17.24 -6.77 -11.24
N ARG A 119 16.18 -7.14 -11.97
CA ARG A 119 14.80 -7.19 -11.43
C ARG A 119 14.54 -8.34 -10.45
N LYS A 120 15.59 -9.00 -9.95
CA LYS A 120 15.51 -10.20 -9.10
C LYS A 120 15.43 -9.88 -7.61
N GLN A 121 15.72 -8.64 -7.20
CA GLN A 121 15.73 -8.24 -5.81
C GLN A 121 14.92 -6.95 -5.64
N SER A 122 14.08 -6.91 -4.61
CA SER A 122 13.33 -5.73 -4.20
C SER A 122 13.65 -5.42 -2.73
N CYS A 123 13.88 -4.15 -2.43
CA CYS A 123 13.97 -3.65 -1.07
C CYS A 123 12.70 -2.85 -0.77
N TRP A 124 12.17 -2.97 0.45
CA TRP A 124 10.97 -2.26 0.87
C TRP A 124 11.31 -1.42 2.08
N LEU A 125 11.04 -0.12 1.99
CA LEU A 125 11.13 0.74 3.17
C LEU A 125 9.80 0.64 3.93
N LEU A 126 9.84 0.34 5.23
CA LEU A 126 8.68 0.52 6.10
C LEU A 126 8.81 1.86 6.80
N LEU A 127 7.93 2.78 6.41
CA LEU A 127 7.69 4.03 7.13
C LEU A 127 6.53 3.79 8.09
N VAL A 128 6.79 3.97 9.38
CA VAL A 128 5.80 3.78 10.42
C VAL A 128 5.45 5.13 11.04
N PHE A 129 4.17 5.46 11.04
CA PHE A 129 3.61 6.68 11.61
C PHE A 129 2.94 6.37 12.93
N ASN A 130 3.26 7.14 13.97
CA ASN A 130 2.58 7.01 15.24
C ASN A 130 1.32 7.89 15.25
N TYR A 131 0.16 7.27 15.04
CA TYR A 131 -1.12 7.98 14.99
C TYR A 131 -1.58 8.51 16.35
N ASN A 132 -0.93 8.08 17.44
CA ASN A 132 -1.10 8.67 18.75
C ASN A 132 -0.63 10.12 18.86
N LEU A 133 0.04 10.67 17.85
CA LEU A 133 0.41 12.09 17.75
C LEU A 133 -0.62 12.87 16.93
N HIS A 134 -0.76 14.17 17.18
CA HIS A 134 -1.63 15.05 16.40
C HIS A 134 -1.26 15.08 14.89
N PRO A 135 -2.22 15.22 13.95
CA PRO A 135 -1.96 15.21 12.50
C PRO A 135 -0.87 16.19 12.04
N SER A 136 -0.79 17.36 12.69
CA SER A 136 0.17 18.43 12.37
C SER A 136 1.64 18.09 12.69
N ILE A 137 1.90 17.01 13.44
CA ILE A 137 3.25 16.63 13.87
C ILE A 137 3.62 15.18 13.53
N ARG A 138 2.65 14.27 13.36
CA ARG A 138 2.92 12.82 13.20
C ARG A 138 3.70 12.45 11.94
N HIS A 139 3.68 13.30 10.91
CA HIS A 139 4.41 13.11 9.64
C HIS A 139 5.75 13.87 9.59
N ARG A 140 6.18 14.49 10.69
CA ARG A 140 7.51 15.13 10.76
C ARG A 140 8.58 14.04 10.90
N LEU A 141 9.74 14.25 10.28
CA LEU A 141 10.86 13.28 10.28
C LEU A 141 11.26 12.85 11.70
N GLU A 142 11.22 13.77 12.66
CA GLU A 142 11.50 13.53 14.09
C GLU A 142 10.52 12.55 14.77
N ASN A 143 9.31 12.39 14.21
CA ASN A 143 8.25 11.52 14.73
C ASN A 143 8.00 10.27 13.87
N MET A 144 8.59 10.20 12.68
CA MET A 144 8.53 9.03 11.81
C MET A 144 9.45 7.93 12.30
N LEU A 145 8.95 6.70 12.41
CA LEU A 145 9.73 5.52 12.72
C LEU A 145 10.06 4.81 11.40
N CYS A 146 11.34 4.69 11.04
CA CYS A 146 11.75 4.04 9.79
C CYS A 146 12.44 2.71 10.09
N SER A 147 12.08 1.67 9.33
CA SER A 147 12.79 0.40 9.35
C SER A 147 12.97 -0.13 7.93
N PRO A 148 14.20 -0.43 7.49
CA PRO A 148 14.40 -1.12 6.23
C PRO A 148 13.86 -2.56 6.38
N PHE A 149 13.00 -2.97 5.46
CA PHE A 149 12.61 -4.37 5.29
C PHE A 149 13.26 -4.90 4.02
N ILE A 150 14.27 -5.75 4.20
CA ILE A 150 14.93 -6.43 3.10
C ILE A 150 14.31 -7.80 3.00
N ASP A 151 13.48 -7.97 1.98
CA ASP A 151 12.93 -9.28 1.64
C ASP A 151 13.86 -9.95 0.63
N GLU A 152 14.52 -11.02 1.05
CA GLU A 152 15.36 -11.84 0.17
C GLU A 152 14.49 -12.93 -0.48
N LEU A 153 13.38 -12.55 -1.12
CA LEU A 153 12.53 -13.50 -1.83
C LEU A 153 13.01 -13.69 -3.25
N GLN A 154 13.49 -14.90 -3.48
CA GLN A 154 14.38 -15.19 -4.58
C GLN A 154 13.69 -15.36 -5.94
N GLU A 155 12.34 -15.43 -6.07
CA GLU A 155 11.77 -15.87 -7.37
C GLU A 155 10.45 -15.28 -7.87
N LEU A 156 9.76 -14.34 -7.20
CA LEU A 156 8.42 -13.92 -7.66
C LEU A 156 8.27 -12.42 -7.84
N GLY A 157 7.56 -12.05 -8.92
CA GLY A 157 7.50 -10.71 -9.49
C GLY A 157 7.21 -9.55 -8.53
N GLN A 158 7.85 -8.43 -8.83
CA GLN A 158 7.80 -7.13 -8.17
C GLN A 158 6.40 -6.72 -7.67
N GLY A 159 6.35 -6.17 -6.45
CA GLY A 159 5.22 -5.39 -5.91
C GLY A 159 4.15 -6.16 -5.13
N SER A 160 4.12 -7.50 -5.22
CA SER A 160 2.87 -8.24 -4.97
C SER A 160 2.72 -8.89 -3.60
N LEU A 161 3.79 -9.13 -2.84
CA LEU A 161 3.68 -10.07 -1.71
C LEU A 161 3.16 -9.42 -0.42
N LEU A 162 3.60 -8.21 -0.07
CA LEU A 162 3.16 -7.57 1.17
C LEU A 162 1.65 -7.22 1.17
N MET A 163 1.07 -7.10 -0.02
CA MET A 163 -0.28 -6.57 -0.25
C MET A 163 -1.15 -7.55 -1.05
N THR A 164 -0.72 -8.83 -1.14
CA THR A 164 -1.44 -9.91 -1.86
C THR A 164 -1.88 -9.50 -3.27
N GLY A 165 -0.99 -8.87 -4.02
CA GLY A 165 -1.28 -8.41 -5.38
C GLY A 165 -1.57 -9.59 -6.33
N SER A 166 -2.43 -9.32 -7.30
CA SER A 166 -2.65 -10.24 -8.42
C SER A 166 -1.67 -9.93 -9.54
N GLY A 167 -1.11 -10.94 -10.18
CA GLY A 167 -0.20 -10.73 -11.31
C GLY A 167 -0.87 -9.99 -12.48
N HIS A 168 -0.09 -9.27 -13.29
CA HIS A 168 -0.58 -8.49 -14.45
C HIS A 168 -1.37 -9.30 -15.51
N ASN A 169 -1.27 -10.64 -15.46
CA ASN A 169 -2.00 -11.57 -16.34
C ASN A 169 -3.11 -12.34 -15.60
N GLY A 170 -3.47 -11.95 -14.37
CA GLY A 170 -4.52 -12.57 -13.59
C GLY A 170 -5.90 -12.37 -14.21
N LYS A 171 -6.78 -13.37 -14.10
CA LYS A 171 -8.19 -13.27 -14.52
C LYS A 171 -8.94 -12.21 -13.72
N TYR A 172 -8.54 -11.97 -12.47
CA TYR A 172 -9.05 -10.93 -11.59
C TYR A 172 -7.90 -10.01 -11.19
N PRO A 173 -7.43 -9.13 -12.10
CA PRO A 173 -6.16 -8.42 -11.91
C PRO A 173 -6.27 -7.32 -10.84
N CYS A 174 -7.47 -6.90 -10.45
CA CYS A 174 -7.66 -5.96 -9.37
C CYS A 174 -7.49 -6.63 -8.00
N ARG A 175 -6.73 -5.98 -7.11
CA ARG A 175 -6.55 -6.42 -5.72
C ARG A 175 -7.74 -6.10 -4.80
N ALA A 176 -8.63 -5.19 -5.21
CA ALA A 176 -9.75 -4.71 -4.39
C ALA A 176 -11.12 -5.22 -4.85
N CYS A 177 -11.26 -5.68 -6.10
CA CYS A 177 -12.53 -6.16 -6.63
C CYS A 177 -12.36 -7.42 -7.49
N ASN A 178 -13.47 -8.13 -7.65
CA ASN A 178 -13.63 -9.37 -8.43
C ASN A 178 -14.13 -9.10 -9.85
N ILE A 179 -13.81 -7.92 -10.41
CA ILE A 179 -14.09 -7.62 -11.83
C ILE A 179 -13.26 -8.56 -12.70
N VAL A 180 -13.92 -9.34 -13.55
CA VAL A 180 -13.26 -10.27 -14.48
C VAL A 180 -12.52 -9.50 -15.56
N GLY A 181 -11.22 -9.69 -15.73
CA GLY A 181 -10.48 -9.04 -16.81
C GLY A 181 -10.83 -9.59 -18.19
N ILE A 182 -10.93 -8.72 -19.19
CA ILE A 182 -11.13 -9.07 -20.60
C ILE A 182 -9.79 -9.06 -21.34
N ARG A 183 -9.65 -9.94 -22.34
CA ARG A 183 -8.49 -9.95 -23.25
C ARG A 183 -8.91 -9.36 -24.59
N THR A 184 -8.08 -8.49 -25.14
CA THR A 184 -8.26 -7.94 -26.48
C THR A 184 -7.48 -8.78 -27.50
N THR A 185 -7.84 -8.73 -28.77
CA THR A 185 -7.04 -9.34 -29.85
C THR A 185 -5.73 -8.59 -30.03
N ARG A 186 -4.66 -9.30 -30.42
CA ARG A 186 -3.35 -8.68 -30.63
C ARG A 186 -3.37 -7.88 -31.92
N SER A 187 -2.83 -6.66 -31.87
CA SER A 187 -2.70 -5.78 -33.06
C SER A 187 -1.93 -6.42 -34.23
N LYS A 188 -0.98 -7.33 -33.95
CA LYS A 188 -0.18 -8.02 -34.97
C LYS A 188 -0.82 -9.30 -35.50
N ASP A 189 -1.75 -9.90 -34.75
CA ASP A 189 -2.38 -11.17 -35.09
C ASP A 189 -3.79 -11.21 -34.47
N PRO A 190 -4.83 -10.83 -35.23
CA PRO A 190 -6.20 -10.80 -34.77
C PRO A 190 -6.75 -12.16 -34.34
N SER A 191 -6.11 -13.27 -34.74
CA SER A 191 -6.51 -14.63 -34.36
C SER A 191 -6.10 -15.00 -32.93
N LYS A 192 -5.24 -14.20 -32.29
CA LYS A 192 -4.71 -14.47 -30.94
C LYS A 192 -5.08 -13.37 -29.95
N LEU A 193 -5.48 -13.81 -28.76
CA LEU A 193 -5.74 -12.91 -27.63
C LEU A 193 -4.43 -12.40 -27.00
N SER A 194 -4.49 -11.19 -26.47
CA SER A 194 -3.46 -10.60 -25.60
C SER A 194 -3.30 -11.44 -24.34
N SER A 195 -2.08 -11.51 -23.80
CA SER A 195 -1.82 -12.11 -22.49
C SER A 195 -2.30 -11.22 -21.34
N THR A 196 -2.37 -9.91 -21.59
CA THR A 196 -2.77 -8.90 -20.60
C THR A 196 -4.28 -8.83 -20.49
N HIS A 197 -4.78 -8.87 -19.25
CA HIS A 197 -6.19 -8.64 -18.97
C HIS A 197 -6.43 -7.17 -18.64
N TYR A 198 -7.52 -6.62 -19.16
CA TYR A 198 -7.99 -5.27 -18.87
C TYR A 198 -9.29 -5.36 -18.08
N THR A 199 -9.52 -4.48 -17.10
CA THR A 199 -10.75 -4.45 -16.30
C THR A 199 -11.57 -3.18 -16.56
N PRO A 200 -12.17 -3.03 -17.75
CA PRO A 200 -13.02 -1.88 -18.01
C PRO A 200 -14.38 -2.05 -17.30
N LEU A 201 -14.91 -0.93 -16.81
CA LEU A 201 -16.25 -0.86 -16.22
C LEU A 201 -17.33 -1.10 -17.28
N ALA A 202 -17.20 -0.48 -18.45
CA ALA A 202 -18.07 -0.73 -19.59
C ALA A 202 -17.37 -1.66 -20.59
N ARG A 203 -18.08 -2.70 -21.04
CA ARG A 203 -17.57 -3.74 -21.92
C ARG A 203 -18.39 -3.83 -23.21
N PRO A 204 -18.42 -2.77 -24.04
CA PRO A 204 -19.25 -2.72 -25.23
C PRO A 204 -18.87 -3.77 -26.29
N PHE A 205 -17.67 -4.35 -26.20
CA PHE A 205 -17.14 -5.36 -27.12
C PHE A 205 -16.92 -6.72 -26.44
N ALA A 206 -17.63 -7.00 -25.35
CA ALA A 206 -17.36 -8.18 -24.51
C ALA A 206 -17.58 -9.53 -25.20
N GLY A 207 -18.41 -9.65 -26.25
CA GLY A 207 -18.71 -10.97 -26.85
C GLY A 207 -19.06 -12.03 -25.79
N ASP A 208 -18.55 -13.26 -25.97
CA ASP A 208 -18.71 -14.40 -25.04
C ASP A 208 -17.83 -14.34 -23.78
N ASN A 209 -17.27 -13.17 -23.41
CA ASN A 209 -16.46 -13.06 -22.20
C ASN A 209 -17.31 -13.23 -20.93
N GLU A 210 -16.77 -13.91 -19.91
CA GLU A 210 -17.43 -14.03 -18.61
C GLU A 210 -17.63 -12.65 -17.94
N GLY A 211 -18.86 -12.38 -17.50
CA GLY A 211 -19.25 -11.22 -16.68
C GLY A 211 -20.25 -10.28 -17.35
N PRO A 212 -20.76 -9.29 -16.61
CA PRO A 212 -21.74 -8.34 -17.13
C PRO A 212 -21.13 -7.39 -18.18
N ALA A 213 -21.99 -6.87 -19.06
CA ALA A 213 -21.62 -5.89 -20.08
C ALA A 213 -21.19 -4.54 -19.49
N ALA A 214 -21.64 -4.22 -18.27
CA ALA A 214 -21.21 -3.04 -17.52
C ALA A 214 -21.25 -3.33 -16.02
N TYR A 215 -20.36 -2.69 -15.27
CA TYR A 215 -20.38 -2.67 -13.81
C TYR A 215 -20.83 -1.30 -13.33
N ASP A 216 -21.66 -1.26 -12.29
CA ASP A 216 -21.97 -0.02 -11.59
C ASP A 216 -20.73 0.40 -10.76
N PRO A 217 -20.13 1.57 -11.03
CA PRO A 217 -18.98 2.04 -10.25
C PRO A 217 -19.27 2.22 -8.75
N LEU A 218 -20.54 2.35 -8.36
CA LEU A 218 -20.95 2.50 -6.96
C LEU A 218 -21.31 1.16 -6.29
N ASP A 219 -21.45 0.09 -7.07
CA ASP A 219 -21.78 -1.27 -6.58
C ASP A 219 -20.87 -2.31 -7.27
N LEU A 220 -19.57 -2.15 -7.06
CA LEU A 220 -18.57 -3.07 -7.58
C LEU A 220 -18.54 -4.36 -6.75
N PRO A 221 -18.24 -5.53 -7.36
CA PRO A 221 -18.04 -6.77 -6.60
C PRO A 221 -16.71 -6.69 -5.85
N LEU A 222 -16.70 -6.06 -4.68
CA LEU A 222 -15.51 -5.88 -3.86
C LEU A 222 -15.03 -7.21 -3.28
N ARG A 223 -13.71 -7.37 -3.16
CA ARG A 223 -13.12 -8.51 -2.47
C ARG A 223 -13.30 -8.37 -0.98
N THR A 224 -13.50 -9.47 -0.28
CA THR A 224 -13.50 -9.49 1.18
C THR A 224 -12.12 -9.84 1.74
N HIS A 225 -11.88 -9.50 3.01
CA HIS A 225 -10.69 -9.95 3.73
C HIS A 225 -10.46 -11.46 3.62
N VAL A 226 -11.54 -12.23 3.86
CA VAL A 226 -11.52 -13.68 3.90
C VAL A 226 -11.13 -14.25 2.55
N GLU A 227 -11.71 -13.72 1.47
CA GLU A 227 -11.34 -14.12 0.11
C GLU A 227 -9.84 -13.93 -0.12
N ILE A 228 -9.27 -12.80 0.25
CA ILE A 228 -7.84 -12.52 0.04
C ILE A 228 -6.93 -13.46 0.82
N ILE A 229 -7.24 -13.75 2.09
CA ILE A 229 -6.38 -14.60 2.94
C ILE A 229 -6.59 -16.10 2.71
N THR A 230 -7.73 -16.51 2.15
CA THR A 230 -8.05 -17.93 1.88
C THR A 230 -7.81 -18.35 0.44
N ASP A 231 -7.76 -17.42 -0.52
CA ASP A 231 -7.62 -17.79 -1.92
C ASP A 231 -6.28 -18.46 -2.21
N ALA A 232 -6.37 -19.65 -2.81
CA ALA A 232 -5.23 -20.29 -3.42
C ALA A 232 -4.84 -19.53 -4.70
N ALA A 233 -3.54 -19.25 -4.86
CA ALA A 233 -2.92 -18.52 -5.97
C ALA A 233 -3.45 -18.88 -7.38
N THR A 234 -3.96 -20.10 -7.56
CA THR A 234 -4.42 -20.67 -8.83
C THR A 234 -5.75 -20.13 -9.35
N ARG A 235 -6.69 -19.65 -8.51
CA ARG A 235 -8.02 -19.19 -8.98
C ARG A 235 -8.09 -17.72 -9.35
N THR A 236 -7.33 -16.87 -8.65
CA THR A 236 -7.46 -15.42 -8.78
C THR A 236 -6.17 -14.70 -9.17
N GLY A 237 -5.03 -15.39 -9.18
CA GLY A 237 -3.73 -14.85 -9.61
C GLY A 237 -2.96 -14.13 -8.50
N ILE A 238 -3.34 -14.31 -7.23
CA ILE A 238 -2.62 -13.81 -6.05
C ILE A 238 -1.33 -14.61 -5.87
N ASN A 239 -0.18 -13.96 -5.86
CA ASN A 239 1.13 -14.64 -5.87
C ASN A 239 1.62 -15.16 -4.50
N GLY A 240 0.79 -15.12 -3.46
CA GLY A 240 1.11 -15.55 -2.10
C GLY A 240 0.37 -14.74 -1.04
N ILE A 241 0.32 -15.29 0.18
CA ILE A 241 -0.28 -14.63 1.35
C ILE A 241 0.78 -13.73 2.00
N SER A 242 0.40 -12.49 2.29
CA SER A 242 1.28 -11.53 2.99
C SER A 242 1.51 -11.93 4.44
N SER A 243 2.71 -11.68 4.96
CA SER A 243 2.99 -11.75 6.41
C SER A 243 2.10 -10.80 7.24
N LEU A 244 1.59 -9.72 6.64
CA LEU A 244 0.62 -8.82 7.27
C LEU A 244 -0.75 -9.47 7.48
N ALA A 245 -1.05 -10.62 6.88
CA ALA A 245 -2.29 -11.38 7.13
C ALA A 245 -2.39 -11.89 8.57
N ALA A 246 -1.27 -11.95 9.29
CA ALA A 246 -1.26 -12.25 10.72
C ALA A 246 -1.75 -11.06 11.58
N VAL A 247 -1.78 -9.84 11.04
CA VAL A 247 -2.23 -8.64 11.74
C VAL A 247 -3.74 -8.52 11.60
N SER A 248 -4.45 -9.02 12.59
CA SER A 248 -5.91 -9.07 12.68
C SER A 248 -6.62 -7.71 12.66
N SER A 249 -5.90 -6.62 12.96
CA SER A 249 -6.43 -5.25 12.84
C SER A 249 -6.39 -4.69 11.41
N LEU A 250 -5.74 -5.38 10.47
CA LEU A 250 -5.75 -4.99 9.06
C LEU A 250 -6.90 -5.64 8.31
N ASP A 251 -7.46 -4.87 7.39
CA ASP A 251 -8.39 -5.33 6.37
C ASP A 251 -7.79 -5.14 4.98
N PHE A 252 -7.37 -6.20 4.29
CA PHE A 252 -6.59 -6.10 3.06
C PHE A 252 -7.21 -5.26 1.94
N PRO A 253 -8.52 -5.35 1.65
CA PRO A 253 -9.14 -4.50 0.64
C PRO A 253 -9.09 -3.00 0.97
N THR A 254 -9.22 -2.63 2.25
CA THR A 254 -9.46 -1.23 2.67
C THR A 254 -8.28 -0.56 3.38
N SER A 255 -7.44 -1.33 4.09
CA SER A 255 -6.28 -0.83 4.85
C SER A 255 -5.12 -0.37 3.96
N PHE A 256 -5.19 -0.70 2.68
CA PHE A 256 -4.18 -0.39 1.71
C PHE A 256 -4.81 0.44 0.59
N PRO A 257 -5.12 1.73 0.80
CA PRO A 257 -5.67 2.57 -0.25
C PRO A 257 -4.69 2.69 -1.43
N HIS A 258 -5.19 3.06 -2.60
CA HIS A 258 -4.33 3.30 -3.75
C HIS A 258 -3.57 4.61 -3.53
N ASP A 259 -2.25 4.59 -3.65
CA ASP A 259 -1.48 5.83 -3.73
C ASP A 259 -1.78 6.49 -5.08
N PHE A 260 -2.74 7.43 -5.07
CA PHE A 260 -3.17 8.14 -6.27
C PHE A 260 -2.00 8.88 -6.93
N MET A 261 -1.04 9.40 -6.15
CA MET A 261 0.11 10.12 -6.68
C MET A 261 1.06 9.18 -7.43
N HIS A 262 1.42 8.05 -6.83
CA HIS A 262 2.29 7.07 -7.49
C HIS A 262 1.61 6.37 -8.67
N VAL A 263 0.34 5.95 -8.50
CA VAL A 263 -0.38 5.13 -9.49
C VAL A 263 -0.90 5.96 -10.66
N MET A 264 -1.40 7.18 -10.43
CA MET A 264 -2.08 7.96 -11.47
C MET A 264 -1.20 9.06 -12.06
N PHE A 265 -0.24 9.61 -11.31
CA PHE A 265 0.48 10.81 -11.76
C PHE A 265 1.97 10.61 -12.05
N GLN A 266 2.69 9.85 -11.22
CA GLN A 266 4.16 9.79 -11.26
C GLN A 266 4.75 9.52 -12.66
N ASN A 267 4.05 8.76 -13.52
CA ASN A 267 4.52 8.44 -14.87
C ASN A 267 3.52 8.79 -15.99
N VAL A 268 2.34 9.32 -15.66
CA VAL A 268 1.26 9.57 -16.64
C VAL A 268 1.03 11.06 -16.87
N ILE A 269 1.49 11.95 -15.97
CA ILE A 269 1.29 13.40 -16.09
C ILE A 269 1.65 13.95 -17.48
N PRO A 270 2.81 13.63 -18.09
CA PRO A 270 3.11 14.11 -19.45
C PRO A 270 2.09 13.64 -20.49
N THR A 271 1.57 12.41 -20.34
CA THR A 271 0.55 11.85 -21.24
C THR A 271 -0.82 12.48 -21.00
N LEU A 272 -1.15 12.82 -19.76
CA LEU A 272 -2.38 13.54 -19.41
C LEU A 272 -2.36 14.97 -19.95
N ILE A 273 -1.22 15.67 -19.83
CA ILE A 273 -1.03 17.00 -20.43
C ILE A 273 -1.19 16.92 -21.94
N ASP A 274 -0.54 15.94 -22.59
CA ASP A 274 -0.70 15.75 -24.05
C ASP A 274 -2.17 15.48 -24.42
N LEU A 275 -2.94 14.77 -23.57
CA LEU A 275 -4.37 14.51 -23.77
C LEU A 275 -5.23 15.76 -23.61
N TRP A 276 -5.05 16.52 -22.52
CA TRP A 276 -5.84 17.72 -22.20
C TRP A 276 -5.53 18.89 -23.13
N THR A 277 -4.29 19.01 -23.61
CA THR A 277 -3.89 20.05 -24.57
C THR A 277 -4.00 19.60 -26.02
N HIS A 278 -4.37 18.34 -26.26
CA HIS A 278 -4.47 17.73 -27.58
C HIS A 278 -3.17 17.84 -28.41
N THR A 279 -2.03 17.62 -27.75
CA THR A 279 -0.70 17.75 -28.35
C THR A 279 -0.04 16.39 -28.63
N LYS A 280 1.07 16.42 -29.37
CA LYS A 280 1.91 15.25 -29.71
C LYS A 280 1.09 14.03 -30.19
N LYS A 281 1.24 12.88 -29.51
CA LYS A 281 0.62 11.60 -29.85
C LYS A 281 -0.90 11.59 -29.65
N LYS A 282 -1.47 12.62 -29.00
CA LYS A 282 -2.90 12.73 -28.73
C LYS A 282 -3.62 13.71 -29.65
N LYS A 283 -2.89 14.44 -30.52
CA LYS A 283 -3.47 15.34 -31.52
C LYS A 283 -4.46 14.68 -32.49
N THR A 284 -4.27 13.39 -32.76
CA THR A 284 -5.17 12.61 -33.64
C THR A 284 -6.20 11.78 -32.87
N PHE A 285 -6.19 11.83 -31.54
CA PHE A 285 -7.21 11.17 -30.73
C PHE A 285 -8.52 11.96 -30.84
N GLY A 286 -9.66 11.28 -30.94
CA GLY A 286 -10.96 11.97 -30.90
C GLY A 286 -11.16 12.67 -29.55
N SER A 287 -11.86 13.81 -29.58
CA SER A 287 -12.17 14.61 -28.38
C SER A 287 -13.35 14.06 -27.56
N GLY A 288 -13.83 12.84 -27.85
CA GLY A 288 -15.00 12.27 -27.17
C GLY A 288 -16.26 13.11 -27.34
N ARG A 289 -17.18 13.01 -26.37
CA ARG A 289 -18.41 13.82 -26.31
C ARG A 289 -18.32 14.92 -25.25
N GLU A 290 -17.32 14.83 -24.38
CA GLU A 290 -17.13 15.67 -23.22
C GLU A 290 -16.16 16.82 -23.51
N THR A 291 -16.37 17.96 -22.85
CA THR A 291 -15.46 19.11 -22.91
C THR A 291 -14.37 18.96 -21.86
N TYR A 292 -13.20 18.47 -22.27
CA TYR A 292 -12.03 18.30 -21.40
C TYR A 292 -10.74 18.88 -21.99
N ILE A 293 -10.80 19.46 -23.18
CA ILE A 293 -9.65 20.10 -23.82
C ILE A 293 -9.44 21.45 -23.14
N ILE A 294 -8.22 21.69 -22.68
CA ILE A 294 -7.81 22.96 -22.10
C ILE A 294 -7.19 23.79 -23.22
N ASP A 295 -7.81 24.94 -23.52
CA ASP A 295 -7.28 25.85 -24.52
C ASP A 295 -5.94 26.43 -24.08
N GLU A 296 -5.10 26.78 -25.05
CA GLU A 296 -3.74 27.28 -24.80
C GLU A 296 -3.73 28.49 -23.86
N LYS A 297 -4.70 29.40 -24.01
CA LYS A 297 -4.85 30.58 -23.16
C LYS A 297 -5.12 30.20 -21.69
N ASP A 298 -6.01 29.25 -21.46
CA ASP A 298 -6.37 28.79 -20.11
C ASP A 298 -5.21 28.01 -19.49
N TRP A 299 -4.49 27.21 -20.29
CA TRP A 299 -3.30 26.50 -19.85
C TRP A 299 -2.17 27.45 -19.42
N GLU A 300 -1.94 28.52 -20.17
CA GLU A 300 -1.00 29.58 -19.78
C GLU A 300 -1.41 30.30 -18.50
N GLU A 301 -2.71 30.57 -18.32
CA GLU A 301 -3.23 31.21 -17.12
C GLU A 301 -3.05 30.33 -15.88
N ILE A 302 -3.37 29.03 -15.99
CA ILE A 302 -3.06 28.03 -14.97
C ILE A 302 -1.57 28.03 -14.66
N GLY A 303 -0.72 28.02 -15.69
CA GLY A 303 0.73 28.07 -15.54
C GLY A 303 1.21 29.32 -14.77
N ARG A 304 0.65 30.49 -15.07
CA ARG A 304 0.94 31.75 -14.36
C ARG A 304 0.47 31.69 -12.90
N ALA A 305 -0.70 31.13 -12.62
CA ALA A 305 -1.24 30.99 -11.27
C ALA A 305 -0.48 29.96 -10.41
N CYS A 306 0.05 28.90 -11.02
CA CYS A 306 0.89 27.92 -10.32
C CYS A 306 2.34 28.40 -10.14
N TYR A 307 2.79 29.37 -10.94
CA TYR A 307 4.11 29.99 -10.84
C TYR A 307 4.09 31.14 -9.82
N HIS A 308 3.75 30.83 -8.56
CA HIS A 308 4.05 31.71 -7.44
C HIS A 308 5.40 31.28 -6.84
N ARG A 309 6.42 32.12 -7.00
CA ARG A 309 7.65 32.10 -6.19
C ARG A 309 7.39 32.74 -4.84
#